data_AF-A0A954HPW2-F1
#
_entry.id   AF-A0A954HPW2-F1
#
_cell.length_a   1.000
_cell.length_b   1.000
_cell.length_c   1.000
_cell.angle_alpha   90.00
_cell.angle_beta   90.00
_cell.angle_gamma   90.00
#
_symmetry.space_group_name_H-M   'P 1'
#
loop_
_entity.id
_entity.type
_entity.pdbx_description
1 polymer ?
#
loop_
_entity_poly.entity_id
_entity_poly.type
_entity_poly.pdbx_seq_one_letter_code
_entity_poly.pdbx_strand_id
1 'polypeptide(L)'
;REMFRQICKSRTYQLSLATNKWNEDDSLNYSHAIARRLPAEVLFDAIHQVTGAKSKIPGVPPGTRAAAIPDAGIGAPDGFLENLGRPVRESACECERTADLQLGPIMALIGGPTVGSAIADADNALVKLTAEITDDRQLINELFVRILNRPAGDAEIDAVLNSMNSIVEDHQALSQSLADREAWWKEELPKLETARSEAIQQAKDDLAAFEQQIAPRREEEEKARVEKLTSVEADYNAYLADLSKPAEAFLTANNSGVEWFPLELSDLEGPKGITLERLDDRSIRATGTADQGAYTLTVRTSLRGITAFRVEALTEASVKGNGPGLPENGNFVVTEFQVQAAPPDKPQELKNVALQNAKADFLQEGFNVALAIDGQPGNQNAWAVANAGGVTHWATFETTEPLGHDDGTLLKIVIHQNHNAKNHLLARFRISVTQKSAPGLSLPEQFRAIAVAKADQRSENQSNTLLDWFRKTDRTLLDKQTALNEAGKPLPEDPGVTLRKEQLTLVSQEVPLDSRLAQLREDVKFSTQQLETKRLTAAQDLAWALINNPAFLFNH
;
A
#
# COMPACT_ATOMS: atom_id res chain seq x y z
N ARG A 1 -43.20 -46.80 0.42
CA ARG A 1 -42.85 -47.13 -1.00
C ARG A 1 -44.08 -47.20 -1.92
N GLU A 2 -45.26 -47.60 -1.45
CA GLU A 2 -46.46 -47.68 -2.31
C GLU A 2 -46.93 -46.31 -2.85
N MET A 3 -46.94 -45.26 -2.03
CA MET A 3 -47.30 -43.90 -2.48
C MET A 3 -46.42 -43.39 -3.63
N PHE A 4 -45.09 -43.51 -3.52
CA PHE A 4 -44.18 -43.12 -4.60
C PHE A 4 -44.42 -43.94 -5.87
N ARG A 5 -44.67 -45.24 -5.72
CA ARG A 5 -45.00 -46.10 -6.86
C ARG A 5 -46.30 -45.67 -7.55
N GLN A 6 -47.33 -45.31 -6.78
CA GLN A 6 -48.59 -44.79 -7.31
C GLN A 6 -48.39 -43.48 -8.07
N ILE A 7 -47.61 -42.54 -7.51
CA ILE A 7 -47.27 -41.27 -8.16
C ILE A 7 -46.50 -41.52 -9.45
N CYS A 8 -45.39 -42.26 -9.41
CA CYS A 8 -44.55 -42.51 -10.57
C CYS A 8 -45.26 -43.31 -11.66
N LYS A 9 -46.26 -44.13 -11.33
CA LYS A 9 -47.09 -44.88 -12.31
C LYS A 9 -48.33 -44.12 -12.76
N SER A 10 -48.61 -42.95 -12.20
CA SER A 10 -49.77 -42.15 -12.58
C SER A 10 -49.62 -41.64 -14.02
N ARG A 11 -50.74 -41.50 -14.73
CA ARG A 11 -50.76 -40.95 -16.09
C ARG A 11 -50.10 -39.56 -16.13
N THR A 12 -50.35 -38.73 -15.13
CA THR A 12 -49.80 -37.36 -15.03
C THR A 12 -48.28 -37.36 -14.93
N TYR A 13 -47.68 -38.27 -14.16
CA TYR A 13 -46.22 -38.38 -14.04
C TYR A 13 -45.57 -39.01 -15.28
N GLN A 14 -46.30 -39.86 -16.01
CA GLN A 14 -45.80 -40.57 -17.19
C GLN A 14 -46.10 -39.84 -18.52
N LEU A 15 -46.50 -38.56 -18.48
CA LEU A 15 -46.73 -37.78 -19.70
C LEU A 15 -45.42 -37.60 -20.47
N SER A 16 -45.48 -37.70 -21.80
CA SER A 16 -44.31 -37.42 -22.62
C SER A 16 -44.07 -35.92 -22.73
N LEU A 17 -42.79 -35.51 -22.81
CA LEU A 17 -42.40 -34.17 -23.26
C LEU A 17 -42.68 -33.97 -24.75
N ALA A 18 -42.66 -35.05 -25.54
CA ALA A 18 -42.86 -34.96 -26.97
C ALA A 18 -44.30 -34.55 -27.27
N THR A 19 -44.44 -33.40 -27.94
CA THR A 19 -45.71 -32.93 -28.45
C THR A 19 -46.04 -33.62 -29.76
N ASN A 20 -47.32 -33.55 -30.12
CA ASN A 20 -47.82 -33.87 -31.44
C ASN A 20 -48.48 -32.60 -32.02
N LYS A 21 -48.83 -32.66 -33.31
CA LYS A 21 -49.40 -31.53 -34.05
C LYS A 21 -50.67 -30.89 -33.45
N TRP A 22 -51.32 -31.54 -32.48
CA TRP A 22 -52.56 -31.05 -31.86
C TRP A 22 -52.38 -30.47 -30.47
N ASN A 23 -51.22 -30.64 -29.85
CA ASN A 23 -50.99 -30.24 -28.46
C ASN A 23 -49.69 -29.47 -28.23
N GLU A 24 -49.00 -29.08 -29.31
CA GLU A 24 -47.77 -28.30 -29.27
C GLU A 24 -47.97 -26.94 -28.60
N ASP A 25 -49.10 -26.27 -28.86
CA ASP A 25 -49.42 -24.95 -28.30
C ASP A 25 -50.11 -24.99 -26.93
N ASP A 26 -50.36 -26.19 -26.37
CA ASP A 26 -51.09 -26.33 -25.11
C ASP A 26 -50.19 -26.12 -23.88
N SER A 27 -50.13 -24.87 -23.44
CA SER A 27 -49.40 -24.45 -22.23
C SER A 27 -50.26 -24.44 -20.96
N LEU A 28 -51.57 -24.67 -21.06
CA LEU A 28 -52.52 -24.47 -19.96
C LEU A 28 -53.08 -25.79 -19.41
N ASN A 29 -53.35 -26.76 -20.28
CA ASN A 29 -54.10 -27.97 -19.88
C ASN A 29 -53.18 -29.18 -19.58
N TYR A 30 -51.87 -28.98 -19.58
CA TYR A 30 -50.88 -30.03 -19.29
C TYR A 30 -51.09 -31.30 -20.14
N SER A 31 -51.42 -31.14 -21.42
CA SER A 31 -51.58 -32.28 -22.34
C SER A 31 -50.29 -33.07 -22.58
N HIS A 32 -49.15 -32.49 -22.25
CA HIS A 32 -47.81 -33.07 -22.28
C HIS A 32 -47.02 -32.63 -21.04
N ALA A 33 -45.92 -33.31 -20.73
CA ALA A 33 -45.03 -32.88 -19.65
C ALA A 33 -44.33 -31.57 -20.03
N ILE A 34 -44.11 -30.70 -19.06
CA ILE A 34 -43.36 -29.46 -19.25
C ILE A 34 -41.98 -29.66 -18.62
N ALA A 35 -40.92 -29.52 -19.41
CA ALA A 35 -39.55 -29.66 -18.92
C ALA A 35 -39.28 -28.59 -17.86
N ARG A 36 -38.83 -29.02 -16.68
CA ARG A 36 -38.46 -28.12 -15.57
C ARG A 36 -37.04 -28.40 -15.13
N ARG A 37 -36.20 -27.37 -15.17
CA ARG A 37 -34.82 -27.47 -14.69
C ARG A 37 -34.82 -27.84 -13.21
N LEU A 38 -33.91 -28.73 -12.82
CA LEU A 38 -33.65 -29.00 -11.42
C LEU A 38 -33.23 -27.71 -10.69
N PRO A 39 -33.83 -27.40 -9.53
CA PRO A 39 -33.39 -26.26 -8.74
C PRO A 39 -31.92 -26.38 -8.35
N ALA A 40 -31.24 -25.24 -8.15
CA ALA A 40 -29.79 -25.19 -7.89
C ALA A 40 -29.31 -26.19 -6.83
N GLU A 41 -30.01 -26.26 -5.69
CA GLU A 41 -29.65 -27.13 -4.58
C GLU A 41 -29.84 -28.61 -4.94
N VAL A 42 -30.93 -28.92 -5.66
CA VAL A 42 -31.25 -30.29 -6.09
C VAL A 42 -30.27 -30.76 -7.17
N LEU A 43 -29.90 -29.88 -8.11
CA LEU A 43 -28.93 -30.20 -9.14
C LEU A 43 -27.54 -30.44 -8.52
N PHE A 44 -27.12 -29.59 -7.58
CA PHE A 44 -25.88 -29.78 -6.84
C PHE A 44 -25.86 -31.13 -6.11
N ASP A 45 -26.94 -31.46 -5.40
CA ASP A 45 -27.07 -32.72 -4.68
C ASP A 45 -27.12 -33.92 -5.64
N ALA A 46 -27.78 -33.79 -6.80
CA ALA A 46 -27.84 -34.83 -7.82
C ALA A 46 -26.45 -35.12 -8.40
N ILE A 47 -25.65 -34.10 -8.73
CA ILE A 47 -24.27 -34.27 -9.22
C ILE A 47 -23.43 -35.07 -8.23
N HIS A 48 -23.46 -34.70 -6.94
CA HIS A 48 -22.70 -35.41 -5.90
C HIS A 48 -23.23 -36.82 -5.66
N GLN A 49 -24.54 -37.03 -5.76
CA GLN A 49 -25.16 -38.35 -5.62
C GLN A 49 -24.74 -39.30 -6.76
N VAL A 50 -24.81 -38.84 -8.01
CA VAL A 50 -24.51 -39.68 -9.17
C VAL A 50 -23.01 -39.89 -9.37
N THR A 51 -22.16 -38.93 -9.03
CA THR A 51 -20.70 -39.14 -9.01
C THR A 51 -20.27 -39.94 -7.78
N GLY A 52 -21.02 -39.86 -6.68
CA GLY A 52 -20.66 -40.45 -5.38
C GLY A 52 -19.61 -39.64 -4.62
N ALA A 53 -19.24 -38.45 -5.09
CA ALA A 53 -18.32 -37.55 -4.41
C ALA A 53 -18.96 -36.90 -3.18
N LYS A 54 -18.16 -36.61 -2.15
CA LYS A 54 -18.66 -35.91 -0.96
C LYS A 54 -18.66 -34.41 -1.21
N SER A 55 -19.82 -33.78 -1.05
CA SER A 55 -19.94 -32.32 -1.10
C SER A 55 -19.05 -31.65 -0.06
N LYS A 56 -18.38 -30.57 -0.44
CA LYS A 56 -17.48 -29.77 0.43
C LYS A 56 -17.94 -28.32 0.44
N ILE A 57 -19.08 -28.07 1.07
CA ILE A 57 -19.67 -26.73 1.19
C ILE A 57 -19.04 -26.03 2.41
N PRO A 58 -18.43 -24.84 2.25
CA PRO A 58 -17.83 -24.11 3.37
C PRO A 58 -18.81 -23.89 4.53
N GLY A 59 -18.32 -23.99 5.76
CA GLY A 59 -19.13 -23.73 6.97
C GLY A 59 -20.07 -24.86 7.40
N VAL A 60 -20.15 -25.97 6.66
CA VAL A 60 -20.90 -27.18 7.06
C VAL A 60 -20.04 -28.44 6.96
N PRO A 61 -20.38 -29.54 7.67
CA PRO A 61 -19.61 -30.79 7.57
C PRO A 61 -19.58 -31.36 6.14
N PRO A 62 -18.48 -32.03 5.71
CA PRO A 62 -18.42 -32.69 4.42
C PRO A 62 -19.54 -33.73 4.23
N GLY A 63 -20.13 -33.76 3.04
CA GLY A 63 -21.29 -34.61 2.71
C GLY A 63 -22.65 -33.98 3.06
N THR A 64 -22.68 -32.75 3.57
CA THR A 64 -23.93 -32.01 3.78
C THR A 64 -24.59 -31.69 2.44
N ARG A 65 -25.88 -32.02 2.30
CA ARG A 65 -26.68 -31.69 1.11
C ARG A 65 -26.91 -30.19 0.99
N ALA A 66 -26.83 -29.64 -0.22
CA ALA A 66 -27.16 -28.25 -0.51
C ALA A 66 -28.60 -27.91 -0.09
N ALA A 67 -29.54 -28.85 -0.26
CA ALA A 67 -30.92 -28.67 0.21
C ALA A 67 -31.07 -28.61 1.75
N ALA A 68 -30.05 -29.01 2.51
CA ALA A 68 -30.04 -29.03 3.98
C ALA A 68 -29.23 -27.88 4.60
N ILE A 69 -28.74 -26.93 3.80
CA ILE A 69 -27.96 -25.80 4.30
C ILE A 69 -28.88 -24.89 5.17
N PRO A 70 -28.44 -24.53 6.39
CA PRO A 70 -29.26 -23.74 7.33
C PRO A 70 -29.40 -22.27 6.91
N ASP A 71 -28.40 -21.71 6.23
CA ASP A 71 -28.31 -20.28 5.89
C ASP A 71 -28.16 -20.06 4.37
N ALA A 72 -28.84 -19.05 3.83
CA ALA A 72 -28.72 -18.64 2.42
C ALA A 72 -27.36 -18.03 2.08
N GLY A 73 -26.67 -17.42 3.06
CA GLY A 73 -25.32 -16.85 2.88
C GLY A 73 -24.20 -17.90 2.76
N ILE A 74 -24.49 -19.17 3.05
CA ILE A 74 -23.55 -20.28 2.85
C ILE A 74 -23.70 -20.79 1.41
N GLY A 75 -22.75 -20.45 0.55
CA GLY A 75 -22.72 -20.82 -0.88
C GLY A 75 -21.61 -21.82 -1.24
N ALA A 76 -21.63 -22.29 -2.49
CA ALA A 76 -20.50 -23.05 -3.03
C ALA A 76 -19.33 -22.07 -3.34
N PRO A 77 -18.05 -22.48 -3.19
CA PRO A 77 -16.90 -21.59 -3.41
C PRO A 77 -16.84 -20.94 -4.80
N ASP A 78 -17.45 -21.59 -5.80
CA ASP A 78 -17.52 -21.16 -7.20
C ASP A 78 -18.83 -20.44 -7.56
N GLY A 79 -19.68 -20.17 -6.57
CA GLY A 79 -20.97 -19.50 -6.78
C GLY A 79 -22.01 -20.36 -7.50
N PHE A 80 -21.85 -21.69 -7.53
CA PHE A 80 -22.73 -22.60 -8.27
C PHE A 80 -24.21 -22.42 -7.92
N LEU A 81 -24.52 -22.27 -6.62
CA LEU A 81 -25.91 -22.21 -6.15
C LEU A 81 -26.58 -20.91 -6.56
N GLU A 82 -25.86 -19.80 -6.42
CA GLU A 82 -26.29 -18.45 -6.74
C GLU A 82 -26.48 -18.29 -8.26
N ASN A 83 -25.50 -18.74 -9.05
CA ASN A 83 -25.56 -18.70 -10.51
C ASN A 83 -26.75 -19.48 -11.07
N LEU A 84 -27.19 -20.54 -10.38
CA LEU A 84 -28.32 -21.36 -10.78
C LEU A 84 -29.64 -20.98 -10.09
N GLY A 85 -29.73 -19.78 -9.51
CA GLY A 85 -31.00 -19.18 -9.10
C GLY A 85 -31.47 -19.57 -7.70
N ARG A 86 -30.56 -19.94 -6.79
CA ARG A 86 -30.88 -20.10 -5.37
C ARG A 86 -31.32 -18.75 -4.77
N PRO A 87 -32.50 -18.66 -4.13
CA PRO A 87 -32.94 -17.43 -3.49
C PRO A 87 -32.06 -17.02 -2.31
N VAL A 88 -31.86 -15.72 -2.12
CA VAL A 88 -31.17 -15.13 -0.96
C VAL A 88 -32.01 -15.19 0.33
N ARG A 89 -33.29 -15.57 0.23
CA ARG A 89 -34.25 -15.71 1.34
C ARG A 89 -34.48 -14.41 2.12
N GLU A 90 -34.42 -13.27 1.42
CA GLU A 90 -34.76 -11.96 2.00
C GLU A 90 -36.27 -11.70 2.00
N SER A 91 -37.04 -12.36 1.12
CA SER A 91 -38.51 -12.43 1.23
C SER A 91 -39.06 -13.85 1.05
N ALA A 92 -40.33 -14.04 1.39
CA ALA A 92 -41.04 -15.31 1.27
C ALA A 92 -41.62 -15.55 -0.15
N CYS A 93 -41.28 -14.70 -1.12
CA CYS A 93 -41.84 -14.76 -2.46
C CYS A 93 -41.16 -15.86 -3.29
N GLU A 94 -41.94 -16.79 -3.85
CA GLU A 94 -41.43 -17.82 -4.77
C GLU A 94 -40.77 -17.22 -6.03
N CYS A 95 -41.17 -16.00 -6.42
CA CYS A 95 -40.62 -15.30 -7.57
C CYS A 95 -39.14 -14.91 -7.43
N GLU A 96 -38.53 -15.01 -6.24
CA GLU A 96 -37.08 -14.86 -6.05
C GLU A 96 -36.28 -16.02 -6.65
N ARG A 97 -36.93 -17.18 -6.87
CA ARG A 97 -36.31 -18.35 -7.49
C ARG A 97 -36.37 -18.24 -9.01
N THR A 98 -35.21 -18.23 -9.65
CA THR A 98 -35.11 -18.19 -11.11
C THR A 98 -34.83 -19.58 -11.69
N ALA A 99 -35.75 -20.06 -12.53
CA ALA A 99 -35.60 -21.33 -13.25
C ALA A 99 -34.99 -21.13 -14.66
N ASP A 100 -34.88 -19.89 -15.12
CA ASP A 100 -34.47 -19.53 -16.47
C ASP A 100 -33.04 -19.96 -16.79
N LEU A 101 -32.82 -20.36 -18.04
CA LEU A 101 -31.53 -20.75 -18.57
C LEU A 101 -30.82 -19.53 -19.13
N GLN A 102 -29.76 -19.09 -18.45
CA GLN A 102 -28.85 -18.08 -18.96
C GLN A 102 -27.56 -18.75 -19.44
N LEU A 103 -26.94 -18.18 -20.49
CA LEU A 103 -25.72 -18.73 -21.09
C LEU A 103 -24.57 -18.82 -20.06
N GLY A 104 -24.41 -17.81 -19.20
CA GLY A 104 -23.36 -17.76 -18.17
C GLY A 104 -23.42 -18.95 -17.19
N PRO A 105 -24.55 -19.16 -16.49
CA PRO A 105 -24.74 -20.31 -15.60
C PRO A 105 -24.57 -21.68 -16.26
N ILE A 106 -24.93 -21.83 -17.54
CA ILE A 106 -24.69 -23.08 -18.29
C ILE A 106 -23.19 -23.29 -18.54
N MET A 107 -22.47 -22.25 -18.94
CA MET A 107 -21.01 -22.35 -19.12
C MET A 107 -20.31 -22.66 -17.80
N ALA A 108 -20.79 -22.08 -16.70
CA ALA A 108 -20.31 -22.40 -15.34
C ALA A 108 -20.62 -23.84 -14.93
N LEU A 109 -21.72 -24.44 -15.40
CA LEU A 109 -22.01 -25.85 -15.15
C LEU A 109 -21.08 -26.78 -15.96
N ILE A 110 -20.87 -26.48 -17.25
CA ILE A 110 -20.08 -27.31 -18.17
C ILE A 110 -18.60 -27.31 -17.81
N GLY A 111 -18.02 -26.14 -17.51
CA GLY A 111 -16.59 -25.99 -17.23
C GLY A 111 -16.23 -25.67 -15.78
N GLY A 112 -17.23 -25.57 -14.89
CA GLY A 112 -16.99 -25.15 -13.51
C GLY A 112 -16.47 -26.24 -12.58
N PRO A 113 -15.86 -25.83 -11.46
CA PRO A 113 -15.19 -26.74 -10.55
C PRO A 113 -16.17 -27.63 -9.77
N THR A 114 -17.45 -27.26 -9.61
CA THR A 114 -18.46 -28.15 -8.98
C THR A 114 -18.57 -29.50 -9.69
N VAL A 115 -18.74 -29.52 -11.01
CA VAL A 115 -18.82 -30.78 -11.78
C VAL A 115 -17.44 -31.42 -11.89
N GLY A 116 -16.43 -30.64 -12.26
CA GLY A 116 -15.06 -31.16 -12.46
C GLY A 116 -14.48 -31.81 -11.21
N SER A 117 -14.61 -31.18 -10.04
CA SER A 117 -14.06 -31.71 -8.79
C SER A 117 -14.84 -32.94 -8.30
N ALA A 118 -16.16 -33.00 -8.53
CA ALA A 118 -16.96 -34.16 -8.15
C ALA A 118 -16.59 -35.41 -8.99
N ILE A 119 -16.34 -35.21 -10.29
CA ILE A 119 -15.91 -36.28 -11.20
C ILE A 119 -14.46 -36.70 -10.93
N ALA A 120 -13.58 -35.75 -10.58
CA ALA A 120 -12.17 -35.99 -10.30
C ALA A 120 -11.86 -36.49 -8.86
N ASP A 121 -12.86 -36.52 -7.96
CA ASP A 121 -12.66 -36.99 -6.58
C ASP A 121 -12.25 -38.48 -6.56
N ALA A 122 -11.09 -38.77 -5.98
CA ALA A 122 -10.50 -40.11 -5.95
C ALA A 122 -11.33 -41.13 -5.14
N ASP A 123 -12.17 -40.67 -4.22
CA ASP A 123 -13.03 -41.53 -3.39
C ASP A 123 -14.44 -41.72 -3.95
N ASN A 124 -14.70 -41.19 -5.15
CA ASN A 124 -16.02 -41.20 -5.77
C ASN A 124 -16.44 -42.61 -6.25
N ALA A 125 -17.70 -42.74 -6.65
CA ALA A 125 -18.25 -44.01 -7.10
C ALA A 125 -17.73 -44.41 -8.49
N LEU A 126 -17.33 -43.46 -9.35
CA LEU A 126 -16.81 -43.75 -10.69
C LEU A 126 -15.52 -44.58 -10.62
N VAL A 127 -14.61 -44.23 -9.70
CA VAL A 127 -13.38 -44.99 -9.42
C VAL A 127 -13.70 -46.43 -9.01
N LYS A 128 -14.68 -46.61 -8.11
CA LYS A 128 -15.10 -47.92 -7.62
C LYS A 128 -15.78 -48.76 -8.71
N LEU A 129 -16.71 -48.18 -9.45
CA LEU A 129 -17.42 -48.85 -10.55
C LEU A 129 -16.46 -49.31 -11.64
N THR A 130 -15.49 -48.47 -11.99
CA THR A 130 -14.46 -48.83 -12.98
C THR A 130 -13.59 -50.00 -12.51
N ALA A 131 -13.31 -50.10 -11.21
CA ALA A 131 -12.53 -51.19 -10.63
C ALA A 131 -13.34 -52.50 -10.49
N GLU A 132 -14.63 -52.41 -10.18
CA GLU A 132 -15.50 -53.57 -9.93
C GLU A 132 -16.07 -54.18 -11.23
N ILE A 133 -16.44 -53.35 -12.21
CA ILE A 133 -17.03 -53.79 -13.48
C ILE A 133 -15.93 -53.93 -14.52
N THR A 134 -15.64 -55.17 -14.92
CA THR A 134 -14.55 -55.47 -15.87
C THR A 134 -14.96 -55.36 -17.34
N ASP A 135 -16.24 -55.56 -17.66
CA ASP A 135 -16.78 -55.42 -19.01
C ASP A 135 -17.15 -53.96 -19.33
N ASP A 136 -16.55 -53.39 -20.37
CA ASP A 136 -16.72 -51.97 -20.70
C ASP A 136 -18.17 -51.64 -21.15
N ARG A 137 -18.84 -52.56 -21.85
CA ARG A 137 -20.26 -52.36 -22.23
C ARG A 137 -21.16 -52.31 -20.99
N GLN A 138 -20.94 -53.20 -20.03
CA GLN A 138 -21.64 -53.17 -18.74
C GLN A 138 -21.33 -51.91 -17.93
N LEU A 139 -20.06 -51.48 -17.89
CA LEU A 139 -19.66 -50.26 -17.18
C LEU A 139 -20.38 -49.02 -17.76
N ILE A 140 -20.39 -48.88 -19.09
CA ILE A 140 -21.09 -47.79 -19.77
C ILE A 140 -22.59 -47.85 -19.42
N ASN A 141 -23.21 -49.01 -19.54
CA ASN A 141 -24.63 -49.15 -19.22
C ASN A 141 -24.92 -48.81 -17.74
N GLU A 142 -24.08 -49.23 -16.81
CA GLU A 142 -24.24 -48.90 -15.39
C GLU A 142 -24.14 -47.39 -15.14
N LEU A 143 -23.25 -46.68 -15.84
CA LEU A 143 -23.14 -45.22 -15.75
C LEU A 143 -24.40 -44.52 -16.29
N PHE A 144 -24.98 -45.01 -17.38
CA PHE A 144 -26.28 -44.52 -17.90
C PHE A 144 -27.42 -44.76 -16.92
N VAL A 145 -27.49 -45.96 -16.32
CA VAL A 145 -28.50 -46.30 -15.33
C VAL A 145 -28.32 -45.42 -14.08
N ARG A 146 -27.09 -45.19 -13.65
CA ARG A 146 -26.78 -44.38 -12.47
C ARG A 146 -27.09 -42.90 -12.65
N ILE A 147 -26.78 -42.33 -13.82
CA ILE A 147 -26.89 -40.89 -14.06
C ILE A 147 -28.25 -40.51 -14.65
N LEU A 148 -28.74 -41.25 -15.65
CA LEU A 148 -29.99 -40.95 -16.38
C LEU A 148 -31.16 -41.89 -16.02
N ASN A 149 -30.96 -42.88 -15.15
CA ASN A 149 -31.99 -43.85 -14.76
C ASN A 149 -32.59 -44.66 -15.93
N ARG A 150 -31.82 -44.88 -17.00
CA ARG A 150 -32.19 -45.73 -18.15
C ARG A 150 -30.99 -46.52 -18.66
N PRO A 151 -31.20 -47.66 -19.34
CA PRO A 151 -30.12 -48.35 -20.03
C PRO A 151 -29.57 -47.52 -21.19
N ALA A 152 -28.31 -47.76 -21.53
CA ALA A 152 -27.67 -47.20 -22.72
C ALA A 152 -28.14 -47.94 -23.98
N GLY A 153 -28.34 -47.21 -25.08
CA GLY A 153 -28.56 -47.82 -26.40
C GLY A 153 -27.25 -48.29 -27.03
N ASP A 154 -27.29 -49.24 -27.97
CA ASP A 154 -26.07 -49.77 -28.61
C ASP A 154 -25.23 -48.68 -29.29
N ALA A 155 -25.88 -47.73 -29.97
CA ALA A 155 -25.17 -46.60 -30.60
C ALA A 155 -24.46 -45.69 -29.57
N GLU A 156 -25.03 -45.52 -28.38
CA GLU A 156 -24.42 -44.73 -27.30
C GLU A 156 -23.22 -45.47 -26.71
N ILE A 157 -23.34 -46.79 -26.52
CA ILE A 157 -22.25 -47.65 -26.06
C ILE A 157 -21.09 -47.63 -27.06
N ASP A 158 -21.38 -47.82 -28.35
CA ASP A 158 -20.36 -47.85 -29.40
C ASP A 158 -19.65 -46.49 -29.54
N ALA A 159 -20.37 -45.37 -29.38
CA ALA A 159 -19.78 -44.04 -29.38
C ALA A 159 -18.76 -43.84 -28.24
N VAL A 160 -19.08 -44.30 -27.03
CA VAL A 160 -18.18 -44.20 -25.87
C VAL A 160 -16.97 -45.12 -26.03
N LEU A 161 -17.16 -46.34 -26.52
CA LEU A 161 -16.04 -47.25 -26.81
C LEU A 161 -15.09 -46.67 -27.86
N ASN A 162 -15.63 -46.00 -28.90
CA ASN A 162 -14.82 -45.31 -29.90
C ASN A 162 -14.03 -44.14 -29.29
N SER A 163 -14.66 -43.31 -28.46
CA SER A 163 -13.98 -42.21 -27.74
C SER A 163 -12.89 -42.72 -26.79
N MET A 164 -13.08 -43.89 -26.18
CA MET A 164 -12.08 -44.50 -25.32
C MET A 164 -10.85 -44.99 -26.11
N ASN A 165 -11.05 -45.40 -27.36
CA ASN A 165 -9.95 -45.77 -28.26
C ASN A 165 -9.19 -44.56 -28.78
N SER A 166 -9.86 -43.41 -28.99
CA SER A 166 -9.17 -42.19 -29.44
C SER A 166 -8.14 -41.68 -28.44
N ILE A 167 -8.28 -41.93 -27.13
CA ILE A 167 -7.26 -41.60 -26.11
C ILE A 167 -5.88 -42.19 -26.48
N VAL A 168 -5.86 -43.40 -27.05
CA VAL A 168 -4.63 -44.06 -27.48
C VAL A 168 -4.05 -43.40 -28.72
N GLU A 169 -4.89 -43.11 -29.70
CA GLU A 169 -4.50 -42.46 -30.95
C GLU A 169 -3.97 -41.05 -30.70
N ASP A 170 -4.65 -40.27 -29.86
CA ASP A 170 -4.28 -38.91 -29.46
C ASP A 170 -2.94 -38.90 -28.72
N HIS A 171 -2.71 -39.83 -27.78
CA HIS A 171 -1.42 -39.94 -27.09
C HIS A 171 -0.29 -40.31 -28.06
N GLN A 172 -0.53 -41.21 -29.01
CA GLN A 172 0.48 -41.57 -30.02
C GLN A 172 0.83 -40.38 -30.91
N ALA A 173 -0.18 -39.62 -31.36
CA ALA A 173 0.01 -38.42 -32.16
C ALA A 173 0.76 -37.32 -31.39
N LEU A 174 0.42 -37.08 -30.11
CA LEU A 174 1.11 -36.14 -29.25
C LEU A 174 2.56 -36.55 -28.98
N SER A 175 2.79 -37.84 -28.72
CA SER A 175 4.13 -38.39 -28.47
C SER A 175 5.03 -38.27 -29.70
N GLN A 176 4.49 -38.55 -30.89
CA GLN A 176 5.22 -38.35 -32.15
C GLN A 176 5.54 -36.87 -32.37
N SER A 177 4.55 -35.99 -32.16
CA SER A 177 4.73 -34.54 -32.29
C SER A 177 5.79 -34.00 -31.32
N LEU A 178 5.83 -34.51 -30.10
CA LEU A 178 6.87 -34.17 -29.11
C LEU A 178 8.24 -34.67 -29.59
N ALA A 179 8.36 -35.93 -30.03
CA ALA A 179 9.61 -36.49 -30.49
C ALA A 179 10.20 -35.70 -31.68
N ASP A 180 9.37 -35.34 -32.65
CA ASP A 180 9.77 -34.53 -33.80
C ASP A 180 10.21 -33.12 -33.36
N ARG A 181 9.48 -32.51 -32.41
CA ARG A 181 9.83 -31.19 -31.89
C ARG A 181 11.11 -31.21 -31.06
N GLU A 182 11.36 -32.27 -30.28
CA GLU A 182 12.59 -32.46 -29.52
C GLU A 182 13.80 -32.68 -30.43
N ALA A 183 13.64 -33.46 -31.50
CA ALA A 183 14.67 -33.64 -32.51
C ALA A 183 15.03 -32.31 -33.18
N TRP A 184 14.02 -31.53 -33.60
CA TRP A 184 14.23 -30.19 -34.15
C TRP A 184 14.92 -29.26 -33.15
N TRP A 185 14.48 -29.22 -31.89
CA TRP A 185 15.05 -28.33 -30.88
C TRP A 185 16.51 -28.67 -30.56
N LYS A 186 16.88 -29.95 -30.59
CA LYS A 186 18.26 -30.39 -30.40
C LYS A 186 19.19 -29.86 -31.50
N GLU A 187 18.70 -29.67 -32.72
CA GLU A 187 19.46 -29.08 -33.83
C GLU A 187 19.40 -27.54 -33.84
N GLU A 188 18.30 -26.96 -33.36
CA GLU A 188 18.09 -25.50 -33.40
C GLU A 188 18.75 -24.76 -32.24
N LEU A 189 18.70 -25.32 -31.03
CA LEU A 189 19.28 -24.70 -29.84
C LEU A 189 20.77 -24.32 -30.01
N PRO A 190 21.66 -25.19 -30.56
CA PRO A 190 23.05 -24.80 -30.81
C PRO A 190 23.19 -23.60 -31.75
N LYS A 191 22.34 -23.47 -32.78
CA LYS A 191 22.38 -22.34 -33.72
C LYS A 191 22.00 -21.04 -33.02
N LEU A 192 20.95 -21.08 -32.18
CA LEU A 192 20.51 -19.94 -31.39
C LEU A 192 21.59 -19.51 -30.38
N GLU A 193 22.27 -20.46 -29.73
CA GLU A 193 23.37 -20.17 -28.81
C GLU A 193 24.62 -19.61 -29.52
N THR A 194 24.92 -20.07 -30.75
CA THR A 194 25.96 -19.46 -31.58
C THR A 194 25.61 -18.02 -31.94
N ALA A 195 24.39 -17.78 -32.46
CA ALA A 195 23.93 -16.43 -32.81
C ALA A 195 23.91 -15.48 -31.60
N ARG A 196 23.50 -16.00 -30.42
CA ARG A 196 23.56 -15.26 -29.14
C ARG A 196 25.01 -14.90 -28.78
N SER A 197 25.94 -15.84 -28.90
CA SER A 197 27.35 -15.61 -28.59
C SER A 197 27.98 -14.55 -29.50
N GLU A 198 27.65 -14.58 -30.80
CA GLU A 198 28.06 -13.56 -31.77
C GLU A 198 27.46 -12.18 -31.44
N ALA A 199 26.16 -12.13 -31.09
CA ALA A 199 25.49 -10.90 -30.69
C ALA A 199 26.08 -10.29 -29.41
N ILE A 200 26.44 -11.13 -28.42
CA ILE A 200 27.14 -10.69 -27.20
C ILE A 200 28.50 -10.09 -27.55
N GLN A 201 29.27 -10.74 -28.41
CA GLN A 201 30.58 -10.23 -28.81
C GLN A 201 30.46 -8.89 -29.54
N GLN A 202 29.52 -8.79 -30.49
CA GLN A 202 29.26 -7.55 -31.21
C GLN A 202 28.82 -6.41 -30.29
N ALA A 203 27.97 -6.69 -29.28
CA ALA A 203 27.55 -5.68 -28.31
C ALA A 203 28.70 -5.23 -27.39
N LYS A 204 29.61 -6.14 -27.01
CA LYS A 204 30.84 -5.79 -26.28
C LYS A 204 31.76 -4.89 -27.10
N ASP A 205 31.95 -5.23 -28.37
CA ASP A 205 32.83 -4.47 -29.26
C ASP A 205 32.25 -3.07 -29.55
N ASP A 206 30.93 -2.93 -29.73
CA ASP A 206 30.26 -1.65 -29.89
C ASP A 206 30.34 -0.79 -28.61
N LEU A 207 30.16 -1.40 -27.42
CA LEU A 207 30.35 -0.71 -26.14
C LEU A 207 31.79 -0.17 -26.02
N ALA A 208 32.79 -1.02 -26.26
CA ALA A 208 34.19 -0.64 -26.16
C ALA A 208 34.57 0.45 -27.19
N ALA A 209 34.08 0.34 -28.42
CA ALA A 209 34.32 1.34 -29.46
C ALA A 209 33.68 2.70 -29.10
N PHE A 210 32.46 2.67 -28.57
CA PHE A 210 31.76 3.89 -28.15
C PHE A 210 32.45 4.55 -26.95
N GLU A 211 32.90 3.77 -25.97
CA GLU A 211 33.67 4.27 -24.82
C GLU A 211 34.97 4.96 -25.29
N GLN A 212 35.69 4.38 -26.24
CA GLN A 212 36.88 5.01 -26.85
C GLN A 212 36.53 6.30 -27.61
N GLN A 213 35.39 6.32 -28.31
CA GLN A 213 34.94 7.50 -29.05
C GLN A 213 34.61 8.68 -28.13
N ILE A 214 33.98 8.43 -26.98
CA ILE A 214 33.58 9.49 -26.04
C ILE A 214 34.67 9.88 -25.05
N ALA A 215 35.72 9.07 -24.89
CA ALA A 215 36.84 9.32 -23.97
C ALA A 215 37.35 10.79 -23.97
N PRO A 216 37.68 11.43 -25.11
CA PRO A 216 38.18 12.81 -25.09
C PRO A 216 37.15 13.82 -24.56
N ARG A 217 35.87 13.65 -24.91
CA ARG A 217 34.79 14.50 -24.36
C ARG A 217 34.64 14.29 -22.85
N ARG A 218 34.75 13.05 -22.37
CA ARG A 218 34.63 12.71 -20.95
C ARG A 218 35.80 13.29 -20.13
N GLU A 219 37.00 13.29 -20.68
CA GLU A 219 38.16 13.94 -20.06
C GLU A 219 37.95 15.45 -19.94
N GLU A 220 37.38 16.11 -20.96
CA GLU A 220 37.06 17.54 -20.92
C GLU A 220 35.96 17.87 -19.90
N GLU A 221 34.88 17.08 -19.87
CA GLU A 221 33.80 17.20 -18.87
C GLU A 221 34.35 17.04 -17.44
N GLU A 222 35.25 16.09 -17.22
CA GLU A 222 35.82 15.83 -15.89
C GLU A 222 36.77 16.95 -15.47
N LYS A 223 37.56 17.47 -16.40
CA LYS A 223 38.39 18.65 -16.16
C LYS A 223 37.54 19.86 -15.78
N ALA A 224 36.47 20.14 -16.52
CA ALA A 224 35.56 21.25 -16.22
C ALA A 224 34.89 21.08 -14.85
N ARG A 225 34.52 19.85 -14.48
CA ARG A 225 33.97 19.52 -13.16
C ARG A 225 34.97 19.81 -12.04
N VAL A 226 36.22 19.38 -12.19
CA VAL A 226 37.30 19.62 -11.21
C VAL A 226 37.62 21.11 -11.08
N GLU A 227 37.66 21.86 -12.18
CA GLU A 227 37.85 23.31 -12.17
C GLU A 227 36.72 24.02 -11.42
N LYS A 228 35.46 23.63 -11.68
CA LYS A 228 34.30 24.16 -10.97
C LYS A 228 34.34 23.82 -9.48
N LEU A 229 34.65 22.57 -9.12
CA LEU A 229 34.80 22.14 -7.73
C LEU A 229 35.84 22.98 -7.00
N THR A 230 37.02 23.16 -7.61
CA THR A 230 38.11 23.98 -7.05
C THR A 230 37.65 25.42 -6.82
N SER A 231 36.96 26.02 -7.80
CA SER A 231 36.45 27.40 -7.67
C SER A 231 35.40 27.54 -6.56
N VAL A 232 34.47 26.59 -6.46
CA VAL A 232 33.39 26.63 -5.46
C VAL A 232 33.93 26.34 -4.07
N GLU A 233 34.89 25.43 -3.95
CA GLU A 233 35.58 25.13 -2.68
C GLU A 233 36.35 26.36 -2.18
N ALA A 234 37.06 27.06 -3.07
CA ALA A 234 37.76 28.31 -2.72
C ALA A 234 36.77 29.39 -2.23
N ASP A 235 35.63 29.56 -2.90
CA ASP A 235 34.59 30.52 -2.52
C ASP A 235 33.91 30.15 -1.18
N TYR A 236 33.62 28.88 -0.95
CA TYR A 236 33.10 28.38 0.33
C TYR A 236 34.09 28.64 1.47
N ASN A 237 35.37 28.28 1.29
CA ASN A 237 36.40 28.46 2.30
C ASN A 237 36.69 29.94 2.58
N ALA A 238 36.68 30.79 1.55
CA ALA A 238 36.82 32.24 1.71
C ALA A 238 35.67 32.83 2.53
N TYR A 239 34.42 32.44 2.24
CA TYR A 239 33.26 32.91 3.01
C TYR A 239 33.28 32.40 4.46
N LEU A 240 33.67 31.13 4.66
CA LEU A 240 33.80 30.53 5.99
C LEU A 240 34.88 31.22 6.83
N ALA A 241 36.02 31.59 6.23
CA ALA A 241 37.09 32.33 6.91
C ALA A 241 36.65 33.73 7.35
N ASP A 242 35.73 34.35 6.62
CA ASP A 242 35.17 35.68 6.87
C ASP A 242 33.79 35.66 7.58
N LEU A 243 33.33 34.50 8.06
CA LEU A 243 31.99 34.31 8.65
C LEU A 243 31.71 35.22 9.86
N SER A 244 32.75 35.72 10.53
CA SER A 244 32.61 36.68 11.62
C SER A 244 31.99 38.00 11.16
N LYS A 245 32.24 38.46 9.93
CA LYS A 245 31.69 39.72 9.40
C LYS A 245 30.16 39.74 9.32
N PRO A 246 29.48 38.79 8.64
CA PRO A 246 28.02 38.73 8.67
C PRO A 246 27.47 38.47 10.08
N ALA A 247 28.21 37.73 10.91
CA ALA A 247 27.81 37.49 12.29
C ALA A 247 27.76 38.77 13.15
N GLU A 248 28.78 39.61 13.06
CA GLU A 248 28.79 40.92 13.73
C GLU A 248 27.72 41.87 13.17
N ALA A 249 27.52 41.86 11.85
CA ALA A 249 26.49 42.68 11.21
C ALA A 249 25.10 42.32 11.71
N PHE A 250 24.81 41.02 11.87
CA PHE A 250 23.54 40.55 12.42
C PHE A 250 23.37 40.92 13.89
N LEU A 251 24.40 40.72 14.73
CA LEU A 251 24.35 41.15 16.12
C LEU A 251 24.06 42.64 16.23
N THR A 252 24.76 43.46 15.46
CA THR A 252 24.59 44.92 15.47
C THR A 252 23.19 45.31 15.01
N ALA A 253 22.69 44.72 13.92
CA ALA A 253 21.38 45.03 13.36
C ALA A 253 20.21 44.67 14.30
N ASN A 254 20.39 43.64 15.15
CA ASN A 254 19.35 43.15 16.06
C ASN A 254 19.54 43.58 17.52
N ASN A 255 20.64 44.25 17.87
CA ASN A 255 20.87 44.79 19.21
C ASN A 255 20.08 46.08 19.45
N SER A 256 18.75 45.96 19.51
CA SER A 256 17.81 47.08 19.60
C SER A 256 17.65 47.66 21.01
N GLY A 257 18.34 47.10 22.02
CA GLY A 257 18.19 47.50 23.42
C GLY A 257 16.81 47.19 24.02
N VAL A 258 15.98 46.38 23.34
CA VAL A 258 14.67 45.96 23.83
C VAL A 258 14.83 45.10 25.09
N GLU A 259 14.18 45.52 26.16
CA GLU A 259 14.12 44.74 27.39
C GLU A 259 13.02 43.68 27.28
N TRP A 260 13.38 42.45 27.60
CA TRP A 260 12.50 41.30 27.65
C TRP A 260 12.51 40.73 29.06
N PHE A 261 11.32 40.44 29.58
CA PHE A 261 11.09 39.91 30.92
C PHE A 261 10.72 38.42 30.81
N PRO A 262 11.63 37.49 31.17
CA PRO A 262 11.32 36.07 31.18
C PRO A 262 10.23 35.76 32.20
N LEU A 263 9.20 35.04 31.78
CA LEU A 263 8.04 34.74 32.60
C LEU A 263 8.36 33.64 33.61
N GLU A 264 7.83 33.79 34.83
CA GLU A 264 7.88 32.76 35.86
C GLU A 264 6.58 31.96 35.82
N LEU A 265 6.63 30.79 35.19
CA LEU A 265 5.44 29.97 34.94
C LEU A 265 5.00 29.23 36.20
N SER A 266 3.71 29.31 36.54
CA SER A 266 3.13 28.74 37.77
C SER A 266 2.64 27.30 37.60
N ASP A 267 2.02 26.98 36.47
CA ASP A 267 1.49 25.64 36.15
C ASP A 267 1.99 25.21 34.77
N LEU A 268 2.45 23.96 34.67
CA LEU A 268 3.02 23.37 33.47
C LEU A 268 2.32 22.06 33.17
N GLU A 269 1.76 21.94 31.97
CA GLU A 269 1.18 20.71 31.46
C GLU A 269 1.75 20.42 30.07
N GLY A 270 2.23 19.21 29.85
CA GLY A 270 2.76 18.76 28.57
C GLY A 270 1.94 17.61 27.98
N PRO A 271 2.25 17.20 26.74
CA PRO A 271 1.63 16.03 26.13
C PRO A 271 1.81 14.77 26.99
N LYS A 272 0.87 13.83 26.89
CA LYS A 272 0.98 12.54 27.59
C LYS A 272 2.29 11.84 27.16
N GLY A 273 3.15 11.54 28.13
CA GLY A 273 4.47 10.96 27.89
C GLY A 273 5.63 11.96 27.97
N ILE A 274 5.34 13.25 28.11
CA ILE A 274 6.32 14.32 28.35
C ILE A 274 6.24 14.80 29.80
N THR A 275 7.40 14.95 30.43
CA THR A 275 7.57 15.57 31.75
C THR A 275 8.25 16.93 31.60
N LEU A 276 7.73 17.94 32.30
CA LEU A 276 8.25 19.31 32.27
C LEU A 276 8.96 19.66 33.59
N GLU A 277 10.15 20.23 33.48
CA GLU A 277 10.98 20.71 34.59
C GLU A 277 11.26 22.21 34.42
N ARG A 278 11.15 22.99 35.50
CA ARG A 278 11.56 24.41 35.52
C ARG A 278 13.02 24.50 35.91
N LEU A 279 13.78 25.32 35.18
CA LEU A 279 15.18 25.58 35.45
C LEU A 279 15.39 26.99 36.03
N ASP A 280 16.53 27.21 36.68
CA ASP A 280 16.86 28.47 37.38
C ASP A 280 16.91 29.70 36.45
N ASP A 281 17.16 29.49 35.16
CA ASP A 281 17.18 30.53 34.12
C ASP A 281 15.78 30.84 33.54
N ARG A 282 14.73 30.35 34.21
CA ARG A 282 13.31 30.44 33.83
C ARG A 282 12.97 29.72 32.53
N SER A 283 13.86 28.88 32.02
CA SER A 283 13.52 27.95 30.93
C SER A 283 12.82 26.71 31.45
N ILE A 284 12.17 26.01 30.53
CA ILE A 284 11.48 24.75 30.77
C ILE A 284 12.22 23.68 29.98
N ARG A 285 12.53 22.57 30.63
CA ARG A 285 13.01 21.35 29.98
C ARG A 285 11.86 20.35 29.85
N ALA A 286 11.69 19.80 28.66
CA ALA A 286 10.82 18.68 28.36
C ALA A 286 11.66 17.41 28.22
N THR A 287 11.21 16.32 28.85
CA THR A 287 11.83 14.99 28.73
C THR A 287 10.76 13.93 28.51
N GLY A 288 11.13 12.82 27.87
CA GLY A 288 10.22 11.74 27.49
C GLY A 288 9.90 11.72 26.01
N THR A 289 8.80 11.06 25.63
CA THR A 289 8.44 10.82 24.22
C THR A 289 6.95 11.00 24.02
N ALA A 290 6.57 11.74 22.97
CA ALA A 290 5.21 11.83 22.47
C ALA A 290 5.24 12.22 20.99
N ASP A 291 4.37 11.62 20.17
CA ASP A 291 4.34 11.88 18.73
C ASP A 291 3.91 13.32 18.42
N GLN A 292 2.91 13.84 19.15
CA GLN A 292 2.27 15.15 18.99
C GLN A 292 1.71 15.64 20.33
N GLY A 293 1.36 16.93 20.42
CA GLY A 293 0.54 17.47 21.51
C GLY A 293 0.74 18.97 21.71
N ALA A 294 0.42 19.47 22.90
CA ALA A 294 0.63 20.87 23.25
C ALA A 294 1.24 21.04 24.64
N TYR A 295 2.08 22.07 24.79
CA TYR A 295 2.51 22.59 26.10
C TYR A 295 1.54 23.67 26.56
N THR A 296 0.88 23.46 27.69
CA THR A 296 -0.01 24.44 28.32
C THR A 296 0.65 25.02 29.56
N LEU A 297 0.86 26.34 29.55
CA LEU A 297 1.64 27.05 30.55
C LEU A 297 0.76 28.16 31.14
N THR A 298 0.68 28.22 32.47
CA THR A 298 -0.03 29.30 33.15
C THR A 298 0.98 30.21 33.84
N VAL A 299 0.73 31.51 33.82
CA VAL A 299 1.52 32.51 34.55
C VAL A 299 0.62 33.58 35.14
N ARG A 300 0.99 34.04 36.34
CA ARG A 300 0.46 35.26 36.94
C ARG A 300 1.55 36.32 36.90
N THR A 301 1.30 37.43 36.22
CA THR A 301 2.26 38.53 36.09
C THR A 301 1.66 39.85 36.53
N SER A 302 2.44 40.70 37.17
CA SER A 302 2.05 42.08 37.49
C SER A 302 2.34 43.07 36.34
N LEU A 303 2.96 42.60 35.25
CA LEU A 303 3.27 43.43 34.10
C LEU A 303 1.99 43.91 33.40
N ARG A 304 1.99 45.20 33.03
CA ARG A 304 0.92 45.87 32.28
C ARG A 304 1.44 46.28 30.91
N GLY A 305 0.56 46.52 29.94
CA GLY A 305 0.96 47.00 28.61
C GLY A 305 1.95 46.09 27.88
N ILE A 306 1.81 44.77 28.02
CA ILE A 306 2.57 43.78 27.27
C ILE A 306 2.21 43.91 25.79
N THR A 307 3.21 44.11 24.94
CA THR A 307 3.05 44.36 23.50
C THR A 307 3.56 43.22 22.63
N ALA A 308 4.35 42.29 23.18
CA ALA A 308 4.81 41.12 22.44
C ALA A 308 5.28 39.99 23.37
N PHE A 309 5.31 38.79 22.79
CA PHE A 309 5.87 37.56 23.35
C PHE A 309 7.11 37.13 22.57
N ARG A 310 8.05 36.50 23.25
CA ARG A 310 9.20 35.81 22.64
C ARG A 310 9.25 34.37 23.11
N VAL A 311 9.36 33.44 22.17
CA VAL A 311 9.65 32.04 22.41
C VAL A 311 11.13 31.83 22.07
N GLU A 312 11.96 31.52 23.07
CA GLU A 312 13.33 31.06 22.85
C GLU A 312 13.32 29.53 22.91
N ALA A 313 13.70 28.87 21.82
CA ALA A 313 13.93 27.44 21.73
C ALA A 313 15.43 27.19 21.96
N LEU A 314 15.80 26.74 23.16
CA LEU A 314 17.17 26.70 23.66
C LEU A 314 17.75 25.29 23.51
N THR A 315 19.07 25.19 23.31
CA THR A 315 19.73 23.87 23.27
C THR A 315 19.63 23.14 24.61
N GLU A 316 19.49 21.81 24.53
CA GLU A 316 19.40 20.94 25.69
C GLU A 316 20.43 19.81 25.59
N ALA A 317 21.45 19.85 26.47
CA ALA A 317 22.55 18.90 26.45
C ALA A 317 22.12 17.46 26.79
N SER A 318 21.00 17.28 27.48
CA SER A 318 20.47 15.95 27.81
C SER A 318 19.77 15.24 26.63
N VAL A 319 19.47 15.94 25.53
CA VAL A 319 18.93 15.29 24.31
C VAL A 319 20.05 14.93 23.35
N LYS A 320 19.87 13.81 22.60
CA LYS A 320 20.90 13.25 21.70
C LYS A 320 21.40 14.25 20.65
N GLY A 321 20.52 15.12 20.17
CA GLY A 321 20.86 16.14 19.16
C GLY A 321 21.51 17.41 19.70
N ASN A 322 21.62 17.56 21.03
CA ASN A 322 22.03 18.81 21.70
C ASN A 322 21.28 20.06 21.16
N GLY A 323 20.07 19.86 20.67
CA GLY A 323 19.28 20.86 19.96
C GLY A 323 18.08 21.33 20.77
N PRO A 324 17.31 22.28 20.23
CA PRO A 324 16.13 22.80 20.91
C PRO A 324 14.90 21.91 20.85
N GLY A 325 14.89 20.91 19.96
CA GLY A 325 13.86 19.86 19.90
C GLY A 325 14.33 18.52 20.48
N LEU A 326 13.37 17.66 20.84
CA LEU A 326 13.59 16.30 21.32
C LEU A 326 14.28 15.33 20.33
N PRO A 327 14.05 15.38 19.00
CA PRO A 327 14.65 14.42 18.08
C PRO A 327 16.16 14.65 17.92
N GLU A 328 16.88 13.63 17.43
CA GLU A 328 18.33 13.65 17.28
C GLU A 328 18.85 14.74 16.33
N ASN A 329 18.04 15.18 15.37
CA ASN A 329 18.40 16.31 14.50
C ASN A 329 18.20 17.68 15.19
N GLY A 330 17.69 17.72 16.42
CA GLY A 330 17.44 18.93 17.19
C GLY A 330 16.25 19.78 16.71
N ASN A 331 15.47 19.29 15.75
CA ASN A 331 14.36 20.03 15.15
C ASN A 331 13.10 19.99 16.03
N PHE A 332 12.25 21.00 15.92
CA PHE A 332 10.91 21.03 16.49
C PHE A 332 9.91 21.53 15.44
N VAL A 333 8.63 21.26 15.64
CA VAL A 333 7.57 21.79 14.78
C VAL A 333 6.45 22.37 15.64
N VAL A 334 6.34 23.69 15.69
CA VAL A 334 5.28 24.42 16.40
C VAL A 334 4.17 24.77 15.42
N THR A 335 3.02 24.10 15.55
CA THR A 335 1.86 24.33 14.68
C THR A 335 1.07 25.57 15.05
N GLU A 336 1.04 25.97 16.33
CA GLU A 336 0.38 27.20 16.77
C GLU A 336 0.95 27.67 18.12
N PHE A 337 1.20 28.98 18.26
CA PHE A 337 1.53 29.66 19.49
C PHE A 337 0.33 30.53 19.91
N GLN A 338 -0.44 30.04 20.87
CA GLN A 338 -1.65 30.69 21.34
C GLN A 338 -1.44 31.33 22.71
N VAL A 339 -2.00 32.53 22.90
CA VAL A 339 -2.02 33.22 24.19
C VAL A 339 -3.47 33.57 24.54
N GLN A 340 -3.83 33.35 25.80
CA GLN A 340 -5.08 33.80 26.39
C GLN A 340 -4.80 34.63 27.65
N ALA A 341 -5.64 35.62 27.93
CA ALA A 341 -5.49 36.52 29.08
C ALA A 341 -6.80 36.75 29.83
N ALA A 342 -6.70 36.91 31.15
CA ALA A 342 -7.80 37.27 32.05
C ALA A 342 -7.28 38.02 33.30
N PRO A 343 -8.16 38.73 34.03
CA PRO A 343 -7.90 39.13 35.41
C PRO A 343 -7.61 37.91 36.32
N PRO A 344 -6.62 37.97 37.23
CA PRO A 344 -6.22 36.84 38.07
C PRO A 344 -7.30 36.30 39.03
N ASP A 345 -8.29 37.13 39.38
CA ASP A 345 -9.47 36.82 40.19
C ASP A 345 -10.62 36.21 39.37
N LYS A 346 -10.52 36.25 38.03
CA LYS A 346 -11.53 35.76 37.09
C LYS A 346 -10.93 34.82 36.04
N PRO A 347 -10.31 33.69 36.45
CA PRO A 347 -9.66 32.75 35.53
C PRO A 347 -10.61 32.15 34.47
N GLN A 348 -11.91 32.13 34.74
CA GLN A 348 -12.94 31.69 33.79
C GLN A 348 -13.17 32.66 32.62
N GLU A 349 -12.66 33.90 32.69
CA GLU A 349 -12.82 34.93 31.66
C GLU A 349 -11.63 34.99 30.66
N LEU A 350 -10.85 33.90 30.54
CA LEU A 350 -9.74 33.82 29.58
C LEU A 350 -10.21 34.07 28.14
N LYS A 351 -9.62 35.07 27.49
CA LYS A 351 -9.87 35.42 26.09
C LYS A 351 -8.60 35.30 25.27
N ASN A 352 -8.74 34.84 24.02
CA ASN A 352 -7.63 34.78 23.08
C ASN A 352 -7.07 36.19 22.83
N VAL A 353 -5.74 36.30 22.87
CA VAL A 353 -4.99 37.49 22.49
C VAL A 353 -4.61 37.34 21.02
N ALA A 354 -5.05 38.27 20.18
CA ALA A 354 -4.68 38.27 18.77
C ALA A 354 -3.19 38.65 18.61
N LEU A 355 -2.46 37.84 17.84
CA LEU A 355 -1.04 38.01 17.57
C LEU A 355 -0.81 38.41 16.11
N GLN A 356 0.26 39.15 15.85
CA GLN A 356 0.65 39.64 14.52
C GLN A 356 2.16 39.81 14.41
N ASN A 357 2.63 40.15 13.21
CA ASN A 357 4.03 40.51 12.92
C ASN A 357 5.06 39.49 13.42
N ALA A 358 4.76 38.20 13.30
CA ALA A 358 5.65 37.14 13.75
C ALA A 358 7.01 37.22 13.03
N LYS A 359 8.11 37.15 13.80
CA LYS A 359 9.49 37.10 13.26
C LYS A 359 10.24 35.96 13.92
N ALA A 360 11.14 35.33 13.18
CA ALA A 360 12.03 34.29 13.70
C ALA A 360 13.44 34.50 13.16
N ASP A 361 14.41 33.96 13.88
CA ASP A 361 15.82 34.01 13.53
C ASP A 361 16.16 33.12 12.32
N PHE A 362 15.40 32.03 12.15
CA PHE A 362 15.52 31.09 11.05
C PHE A 362 14.16 30.80 10.42
N LEU A 363 14.11 30.78 9.09
CA LEU A 363 12.91 30.49 8.30
C LEU A 363 13.16 29.29 7.41
N GLN A 364 12.57 28.14 7.79
CA GLN A 364 12.55 26.96 6.94
C GLN A 364 11.56 27.18 5.78
N GLU A 365 11.94 26.77 4.57
CA GLU A 365 11.05 26.80 3.41
C GLU A 365 9.78 25.97 3.67
N GLY A 366 8.61 26.58 3.46
CA GLY A 366 7.30 25.98 3.76
C GLY A 366 6.89 26.01 5.24
N PHE A 367 7.77 26.37 6.18
CA PHE A 367 7.54 26.33 7.63
C PHE A 367 7.98 27.63 8.32
N ASN A 368 7.40 28.75 7.89
CA ASN A 368 7.73 30.07 8.43
C ASN A 368 6.94 30.37 9.73
N VAL A 369 7.46 31.27 10.55
CA VAL A 369 6.89 31.58 11.88
C VAL A 369 5.47 32.17 11.85
N ALA A 370 5.07 32.84 10.77
CA ALA A 370 3.73 33.43 10.66
C ALA A 370 2.63 32.36 10.55
N LEU A 371 3.01 31.16 10.10
CA LEU A 371 2.13 29.98 10.08
C LEU A 371 1.78 29.47 11.47
N ALA A 372 2.57 29.80 12.50
CA ALA A 372 2.33 29.39 13.88
C ALA A 372 1.38 30.34 14.64
N ILE A 373 0.72 31.28 13.97
CA ILE A 373 -0.32 32.16 14.56
C ILE A 373 -1.50 32.32 13.59
N ASP A 374 -1.77 31.30 12.77
CA ASP A 374 -2.85 31.31 11.77
C ASP A 374 -4.22 30.92 12.36
N GLY A 375 -4.24 30.53 13.64
CA GLY A 375 -5.45 30.13 14.37
C GLY A 375 -5.91 28.71 14.04
N GLN A 376 -5.07 27.89 13.39
CA GLN A 376 -5.41 26.54 12.94
C GLN A 376 -4.46 25.48 13.53
N PRO A 377 -4.49 25.25 14.86
CA PRO A 377 -3.53 24.37 15.56
C PRO A 377 -3.51 22.89 15.12
N GLY A 378 -4.49 22.46 14.32
CA GLY A 378 -4.62 21.09 13.80
C GLY A 378 -4.22 20.91 12.33
N ASN A 379 -3.83 21.98 11.63
CA ASN A 379 -3.31 21.86 10.28
C ASN A 379 -1.81 21.46 10.30
N GLN A 380 -1.13 21.55 9.15
CA GLN A 380 0.30 21.25 9.03
C GLN A 380 1.14 22.52 8.83
N ASN A 381 0.52 23.69 8.94
CA ASN A 381 1.21 24.97 8.95
C ASN A 381 1.96 25.07 10.27
N ALA A 382 3.25 25.42 10.22
CA ALA A 382 4.06 25.43 11.42
C ALA A 382 5.33 26.27 11.26
N TRP A 383 5.92 26.61 12.39
CA TRP A 383 7.31 27.04 12.52
C TRP A 383 8.20 25.84 12.81
N ALA A 384 9.26 25.68 12.00
CA ALA A 384 10.25 24.61 12.17
C ALA A 384 11.65 25.09 11.78
N VAL A 385 12.67 24.32 12.19
CA VAL A 385 14.10 24.67 12.08
C VAL A 385 14.93 23.52 11.50
N ALA A 386 14.35 22.73 10.59
CA ALA A 386 15.05 21.61 9.98
C ALA A 386 16.36 22.06 9.32
N ASN A 387 17.40 21.24 9.44
CA ASN A 387 18.78 21.51 9.02
C ASN A 387 19.53 22.61 9.79
N ALA A 388 18.87 23.29 10.73
CA ALA A 388 19.48 24.27 11.63
C ALA A 388 19.48 23.82 13.11
N GLY A 389 19.20 22.55 13.41
CA GLY A 389 19.24 22.05 14.78
C GLY A 389 20.62 22.07 15.43
N GLY A 390 20.63 21.91 16.76
CA GLY A 390 21.85 21.95 17.58
C GLY A 390 22.26 23.36 18.04
N VAL A 391 21.49 24.39 17.67
CA VAL A 391 21.70 25.78 18.11
C VAL A 391 20.40 26.40 18.59
N THR A 392 20.50 27.50 19.34
CA THR A 392 19.34 28.25 19.85
C THR A 392 18.57 28.91 18.70
N HIS A 393 17.24 28.85 18.76
CA HIS A 393 16.33 29.57 17.88
C HIS A 393 15.35 30.41 18.68
N TRP A 394 14.76 31.44 18.07
CA TRP A 394 13.74 32.23 18.74
C TRP A 394 12.77 32.88 17.76
N ALA A 395 11.56 33.11 18.26
CA ALA A 395 10.50 33.81 17.55
C ALA A 395 9.87 34.90 18.44
N THR A 396 9.47 36.01 17.83
CA THR A 396 8.69 37.08 18.46
C THR A 396 7.32 37.20 17.84
N PHE A 397 6.32 37.51 18.66
CA PHE A 397 4.92 37.63 18.28
C PHE A 397 4.34 38.90 18.93
N GLU A 398 3.94 39.88 18.12
CA GLU A 398 3.37 41.14 18.62
C GLU A 398 1.89 40.95 18.94
N THR A 399 1.39 41.57 20.01
CA THR A 399 -0.05 41.63 20.27
C THR A 399 -0.68 42.73 19.40
N THR A 400 -1.92 42.54 18.96
CA THR A 400 -2.65 43.61 18.24
C THR A 400 -2.97 44.79 19.14
N GLU A 401 -3.16 44.53 20.44
CA GLU A 401 -3.43 45.52 21.48
C GLU A 401 -2.55 45.25 22.73
N PRO A 402 -2.07 46.29 23.44
CA PRO A 402 -1.34 46.10 24.69
C PRO A 402 -2.16 45.36 25.74
N LEU A 403 -1.54 44.35 26.35
CA LEU A 403 -2.15 43.41 27.29
C LEU A 403 -1.80 43.78 28.74
N GLY A 404 -2.78 43.69 29.64
CA GLY A 404 -2.56 43.59 31.08
C GLY A 404 -3.64 44.28 31.90
N HIS A 405 -3.88 43.79 33.12
CA HIS A 405 -4.86 44.38 34.03
C HIS A 405 -4.19 45.00 35.26
N ASP A 406 -4.92 45.92 35.92
CA ASP A 406 -4.37 46.70 37.03
C ASP A 406 -3.97 45.83 38.23
N ASP A 407 -4.77 44.81 38.54
CA ASP A 407 -4.53 43.87 39.65
C ASP A 407 -3.64 42.66 39.24
N GLY A 408 -2.91 42.80 38.14
CA GLY A 408 -2.11 41.74 37.53
C GLY A 408 -2.88 41.01 36.43
N THR A 409 -2.22 40.07 35.77
CA THR A 409 -2.74 39.39 34.57
C THR A 409 -2.46 37.90 34.68
N LEU A 410 -3.50 37.09 34.48
CA LEU A 410 -3.37 35.65 34.28
C LEU A 410 -3.20 35.40 32.78
N LEU A 411 -2.10 34.77 32.39
CA LEU A 411 -1.90 34.31 31.02
C LEU A 411 -1.93 32.80 30.97
N LYS A 412 -2.60 32.27 29.95
CA LYS A 412 -2.50 30.87 29.53
C LYS A 412 -1.88 30.84 28.15
N ILE A 413 -0.71 30.24 28.06
CA ILE A 413 0.07 30.10 26.83
C ILE A 413 -0.03 28.63 26.39
N VAL A 414 -0.35 28.39 25.13
CA VAL A 414 -0.42 27.06 24.55
C VAL A 414 0.49 26.98 23.33
N ILE A 415 1.49 26.11 23.38
CA ILE A 415 2.38 25.82 22.25
C ILE A 415 1.92 24.49 21.65
N HIS A 416 1.17 24.55 20.56
CA HIS A 416 0.70 23.37 19.83
C HIS A 416 1.79 22.83 18.92
N GLN A 417 1.94 21.51 18.90
CA GLN A 417 2.89 20.76 18.10
C GLN A 417 2.21 19.49 17.56
N ASN A 418 1.20 19.70 16.71
CA ASN A 418 0.34 18.65 16.17
C ASN A 418 0.69 18.25 14.73
N HIS A 419 1.92 18.52 14.30
CA HIS A 419 2.38 18.19 12.95
C HIS A 419 2.63 16.69 12.80
N ASN A 420 2.46 16.14 11.59
CA ASN A 420 2.62 14.71 11.31
C ASN A 420 4.08 14.20 11.48
N ALA A 421 5.04 15.12 11.61
CA ALA A 421 6.42 14.80 11.96
C ALA A 421 6.50 14.39 13.45
N LYS A 422 6.42 13.07 13.68
CA LYS A 422 6.43 12.46 15.01
C LYS A 422 7.60 12.93 15.86
N ASN A 423 7.37 13.12 17.15
CA ASN A 423 8.37 13.42 18.18
C ASN A 423 9.11 14.77 18.01
N HIS A 424 8.66 15.64 17.11
CA HIS A 424 9.29 16.96 16.89
C HIS A 424 8.78 18.00 17.89
N LEU A 425 8.79 17.66 19.18
CA LEU A 425 8.43 18.57 20.26
C LEU A 425 9.65 19.38 20.72
N LEU A 426 9.44 20.57 21.28
CA LEU A 426 10.49 21.35 21.92
C LEU A 426 11.08 20.57 23.11
N ALA A 427 12.40 20.54 23.22
CA ALA A 427 13.15 19.94 24.33
C ALA A 427 13.45 20.95 25.44
N ARG A 428 13.82 22.19 25.08
CA ARG A 428 13.99 23.26 26.05
C ARG A 428 13.57 24.59 25.47
N PHE A 429 12.78 25.34 26.22
CA PHE A 429 12.28 26.62 25.74
C PHE A 429 12.02 27.59 26.88
N ARG A 430 11.93 28.87 26.55
CA ARG A 430 11.64 29.95 27.49
C ARG A 430 10.72 30.97 26.87
N ILE A 431 9.76 31.46 27.65
CA ILE A 431 8.85 32.52 27.22
C ILE A 431 9.21 33.82 27.92
N SER A 432 9.33 34.90 27.14
CA SER A 432 9.51 36.25 27.65
C SER A 432 8.44 37.20 27.09
N VAL A 433 8.21 38.31 27.76
CA VAL A 433 7.33 39.39 27.29
C VAL A 433 8.07 40.72 27.27
N THR A 434 7.56 41.68 26.50
CA THR A 434 8.06 43.07 26.52
C THR A 434 6.89 44.05 26.50
N GLN A 435 7.13 45.28 26.95
CA GLN A 435 6.20 46.41 26.87
C GLN A 435 6.57 47.36 25.71
N LYS A 436 7.65 47.05 24.98
CA LYS A 436 8.12 47.87 23.87
C LYS A 436 7.25 47.63 22.63
N SER A 437 6.68 48.69 22.08
CA SER A 437 5.98 48.64 20.78
C SER A 437 6.94 48.24 19.66
N ALA A 438 6.51 47.35 18.77
CA ALA A 438 7.26 46.88 17.61
C ALA A 438 8.71 46.44 17.95
N PRO A 439 8.90 45.46 18.85
CA PRO A 439 10.24 45.06 19.31
C PRO A 439 11.09 44.41 18.21
N GLY A 440 10.48 44.03 17.09
CA GLY A 440 11.14 43.30 16.01
C GLY A 440 11.59 41.91 16.45
N LEU A 441 12.63 41.38 15.79
CA LEU A 441 13.22 40.10 16.20
C LEU A 441 13.97 40.26 17.52
N SER A 442 14.80 41.30 17.63
CA SER A 442 15.71 41.58 18.76
C SER A 442 16.62 40.39 19.11
N LEU A 443 17.56 40.56 20.03
CA LEU A 443 18.46 39.47 20.45
C LEU A 443 17.88 38.67 21.63
N PRO A 444 17.92 37.33 21.60
CA PRO A 444 17.65 36.47 22.75
C PRO A 444 18.74 36.69 23.80
N GLU A 445 18.53 36.23 25.03
CA GLU A 445 19.40 36.61 26.14
C GLU A 445 20.87 36.19 25.92
N GLN A 446 21.09 34.99 25.38
CA GLN A 446 22.42 34.47 25.06
C GLN A 446 23.19 35.40 24.12
N PHE A 447 22.55 35.88 23.04
CA PHE A 447 23.18 36.75 22.06
C PHE A 447 23.24 38.20 22.52
N ARG A 448 22.29 38.65 23.36
CA ARG A 448 22.38 39.95 24.03
C ARG A 448 23.61 40.01 24.93
N ALA A 449 23.90 38.95 25.70
CA ALA A 449 25.10 38.87 26.53
C ALA A 449 26.40 38.91 25.70
N ILE A 450 26.40 38.30 24.50
CA ILE A 450 27.51 38.37 23.55
C ILE A 450 27.68 39.80 23.01
N ALA A 451 26.58 40.48 22.69
CA ALA A 451 26.58 41.82 22.11
C ALA A 451 27.03 42.94 23.08
N VAL A 452 27.06 42.68 24.40
CA VAL A 452 27.58 43.64 25.40
C VAL A 452 29.09 43.83 25.27
N ALA A 453 29.83 42.77 24.97
CA ALA A 453 31.27 42.82 24.79
C ALA A 453 31.62 43.18 23.34
N LYS A 454 32.68 44.00 23.17
CA LYS A 454 33.28 44.23 21.85
C LYS A 454 33.82 42.91 21.29
N ALA A 455 33.84 42.78 19.97
CA ALA A 455 34.24 41.53 19.30
C ALA A 455 35.62 41.02 19.72
N ASP A 456 36.59 41.93 19.95
CA ASP A 456 37.95 41.64 20.41
C ASP A 456 38.07 41.35 21.91
N GLN A 457 36.98 41.50 22.67
CA GLN A 457 36.92 41.32 24.13
C GLN A 457 36.03 40.13 24.55
N ARG A 458 35.38 39.45 23.60
CA ARG A 458 34.55 38.28 23.88
C ARG A 458 35.40 37.09 24.29
N SER A 459 34.86 36.27 25.19
CA SER A 459 35.47 34.98 25.50
C SER A 459 35.38 34.03 24.30
N GLU A 460 36.25 33.02 24.25
CA GLU A 460 36.21 32.00 23.21
C GLU A 460 34.84 31.33 23.11
N ASN A 461 34.19 31.05 24.24
CA ASN A 461 32.84 30.48 24.27
C ASN A 461 31.78 31.41 23.66
N GLN A 462 31.86 32.73 23.90
CA GLN A 462 30.95 33.71 23.30
C GLN A 462 31.12 33.78 21.78
N SER A 463 32.37 33.82 21.31
CA SER A 463 32.69 33.84 19.88
C SER A 463 32.26 32.55 19.18
N ASN A 464 32.54 31.39 19.77
CA ASN A 464 32.13 30.10 19.21
C ASN A 464 30.61 29.95 19.17
N THR A 465 29.90 30.35 20.24
CA THR A 465 28.42 30.33 20.26
C THR A 465 27.82 31.09 19.08
N LEU A 466 28.33 32.30 18.79
CA LEU A 466 27.85 33.11 17.68
C LEU A 466 28.18 32.46 16.33
N LEU A 467 29.43 32.05 16.14
CA LEU A 467 29.90 31.50 14.87
C LEU A 467 29.27 30.13 14.55
N ASP A 468 29.07 29.28 15.56
CA ASP A 468 28.40 27.99 15.39
C ASP A 468 26.93 28.16 15.02
N TRP A 469 26.24 29.14 15.60
CA TRP A 469 24.89 29.51 15.17
C TRP A 469 24.88 29.97 13.71
N PHE A 470 25.81 30.84 13.31
CA PHE A 470 25.94 31.29 11.92
C PHE A 470 26.24 30.14 10.95
N ARG A 471 27.09 29.18 11.33
CA ARG A 471 27.38 27.99 10.51
C ARG A 471 26.15 27.15 10.19
N LYS A 472 25.13 27.20 11.05
CA LYS A 472 23.87 26.43 10.91
C LYS A 472 22.75 27.22 10.25
N THR A 473 22.77 28.55 10.33
CA THR A 473 21.62 29.39 9.99
C THR A 473 21.88 30.35 8.84
N ASP A 474 23.14 30.68 8.54
CA ASP A 474 23.46 31.62 7.49
C ASP A 474 23.14 31.03 6.11
N ARG A 475 22.18 31.66 5.42
CA ARG A 475 21.71 31.16 4.13
C ARG A 475 22.80 31.16 3.06
N THR A 476 23.68 32.16 3.09
CA THR A 476 24.75 32.30 2.10
C THR A 476 25.76 31.15 2.22
N LEU A 477 26.15 30.81 3.46
CA LEU A 477 27.02 29.66 3.73
C LEU A 477 26.37 28.35 3.32
N LEU A 478 25.09 28.14 3.66
CA LEU A 478 24.35 26.93 3.30
C LEU A 478 24.21 26.76 1.79
N ASP A 479 23.95 27.85 1.05
CA ASP A 479 23.89 27.83 -0.42
C ASP A 479 25.27 27.51 -1.02
N LYS A 480 26.36 28.07 -0.48
CA LYS A 480 27.74 27.74 -0.89
C LYS A 480 28.11 26.28 -0.59
N GLN A 481 27.73 25.76 0.58
CA GLN A 481 27.93 24.35 0.92
C GLN A 481 27.15 23.43 -0.02
N THR A 482 25.92 23.82 -0.38
CA THR A 482 25.11 23.08 -1.36
C THR A 482 25.79 23.09 -2.73
N ALA A 483 26.26 24.24 -3.20
CA ALA A 483 27.00 24.35 -4.45
C ALA A 483 28.28 23.49 -4.44
N LEU A 484 29.00 23.43 -3.31
CA LEU A 484 30.18 22.59 -3.13
C LEU A 484 29.83 21.11 -3.23
N ASN A 485 28.78 20.68 -2.54
CA ASN A 485 28.29 19.30 -2.59
C ASN A 485 27.85 18.90 -4.01
N GLU A 486 27.14 19.79 -4.72
CA GLU A 486 26.72 19.56 -6.11
C GLU A 486 27.91 19.48 -7.07
N ALA A 487 28.91 20.35 -6.94
CA ALA A 487 30.13 20.30 -7.76
C ALA A 487 30.99 19.06 -7.46
N GLY A 488 30.91 18.54 -6.23
CA GLY A 488 31.61 17.34 -5.79
C GLY A 488 31.04 16.02 -6.33
N LYS A 489 29.80 16.02 -6.86
CA LYS A 489 29.20 14.81 -7.45
C LYS A 489 30.02 14.33 -8.66
N PRO A 490 30.21 13.01 -8.84
CA PRO A 490 30.87 12.49 -10.03
C PRO A 490 30.02 12.75 -11.29
N LEU A 491 30.66 12.76 -12.46
CA LEU A 491 29.92 12.83 -13.72
C LEU A 491 28.96 11.63 -13.83
N PRO A 492 27.70 11.84 -14.25
CA PRO A 492 26.81 10.74 -14.55
C PRO A 492 27.36 9.89 -15.69
N GLU A 493 26.95 8.62 -15.74
CA GLU A 493 27.26 7.75 -16.88
C GLU A 493 26.69 8.36 -18.17
N ASP A 494 27.41 8.18 -19.28
CA ASP A 494 26.94 8.66 -20.56
C ASP A 494 25.71 7.86 -21.03
N PRO A 495 24.61 8.51 -21.46
CA PRO A 495 23.42 7.80 -21.92
C PRO A 495 23.67 6.79 -23.04
N GLY A 496 24.65 7.06 -23.93
CA GLY A 496 25.03 6.15 -25.00
C GLY A 496 25.81 4.92 -24.52
N VAL A 497 26.52 5.02 -23.38
CA VAL A 497 27.13 3.88 -22.69
C VAL A 497 26.05 3.05 -22.01
N THR A 498 25.12 3.70 -21.30
CA THR A 498 24.00 3.01 -20.63
C THR A 498 23.17 2.20 -21.62
N LEU A 499 22.78 2.79 -22.76
CA LEU A 499 22.01 2.09 -23.81
C LEU A 499 22.73 0.84 -24.32
N ARG A 500 24.06 0.90 -24.48
CA ARG A 500 24.86 -0.24 -24.97
C ARG A 500 25.02 -1.32 -23.92
N LYS A 501 25.14 -0.95 -22.64
CA LYS A 501 25.10 -1.92 -21.53
C LYS A 501 23.75 -2.62 -21.42
N GLU A 502 22.65 -1.90 -21.64
CA GLU A 502 21.31 -2.49 -21.72
C GLU A 502 21.19 -3.46 -22.90
N GLN A 503 21.67 -3.07 -24.08
CA GLN A 503 21.70 -3.96 -25.25
C GLN A 503 22.54 -5.21 -25.00
N LEU A 504 23.72 -5.07 -24.38
CA LEU A 504 24.57 -6.20 -23.99
C LEU A 504 23.84 -7.11 -23.00
N THR A 505 23.10 -6.55 -22.05
CA THR A 505 22.29 -7.30 -21.08
C THR A 505 21.18 -8.08 -21.78
N LEU A 506 20.47 -7.45 -22.72
CA LEU A 506 19.39 -8.06 -23.49
C LEU A 506 19.88 -9.27 -24.28
N VAL A 507 20.98 -9.14 -25.04
CA VAL A 507 21.54 -10.25 -25.83
C VAL A 507 22.23 -11.31 -24.97
N SER A 508 22.57 -10.98 -23.72
CA SER A 508 23.15 -11.93 -22.76
C SER A 508 22.10 -12.82 -22.08
N GLN A 509 20.80 -12.59 -22.29
CA GLN A 509 19.76 -13.48 -21.76
C GLN A 509 19.88 -14.89 -22.37
N GLU A 510 19.61 -15.90 -21.56
CA GLU A 510 19.64 -17.31 -22.00
C GLU A 510 18.58 -17.57 -23.07
N VAL A 511 18.89 -18.47 -24.02
CA VAL A 511 17.90 -18.89 -25.02
C VAL A 511 16.78 -19.63 -24.28
N PRO A 512 15.54 -19.09 -24.28
CA PRO A 512 14.45 -19.74 -23.57
C PRO A 512 14.08 -21.05 -24.26
N LEU A 513 13.48 -21.97 -23.48
CA LEU A 513 12.87 -23.16 -24.05
C LEU A 513 11.78 -22.75 -25.04
N ASP A 514 11.75 -23.41 -26.20
CA ASP A 514 10.68 -23.22 -27.17
C ASP A 514 9.29 -23.45 -26.53
N SER A 515 8.41 -22.47 -26.67
CA SER A 515 7.08 -22.49 -26.04
C SER A 515 6.22 -23.67 -26.50
N ARG A 516 6.32 -24.04 -27.79
CA ARG A 516 5.57 -25.18 -28.33
C ARG A 516 6.11 -26.50 -27.78
N LEU A 517 7.42 -26.64 -27.64
CA LEU A 517 8.05 -27.79 -27.01
C LEU A 517 7.65 -27.91 -25.53
N ALA A 518 7.67 -26.79 -24.79
CA ALA A 518 7.23 -26.76 -23.41
C ALA A 518 5.77 -27.25 -23.27
N GLN A 519 4.88 -26.76 -24.14
CA GLN A 519 3.47 -27.20 -24.17
C GLN A 519 3.34 -28.69 -24.49
N LEU A 520 4.00 -29.18 -25.55
CA LEU A 520 3.94 -30.59 -25.94
C LEU A 520 4.43 -31.53 -24.84
N ARG A 521 5.43 -31.13 -24.04
CA ARG A 521 5.90 -31.90 -22.89
C ARG A 521 4.82 -32.06 -21.82
N GLU A 522 4.11 -30.98 -21.50
CA GLU A 522 2.99 -31.06 -20.56
C GLU A 522 1.79 -31.83 -21.14
N ASP A 523 1.48 -31.66 -22.43
CA ASP A 523 0.40 -32.41 -23.10
C ASP A 523 0.66 -33.93 -23.12
N VAL A 524 1.90 -34.35 -23.42
CA VAL A 524 2.29 -35.77 -23.39
C VAL A 524 2.27 -36.32 -21.97
N LYS A 525 2.72 -35.55 -20.98
CA LYS A 525 2.64 -35.93 -19.57
C LYS A 525 1.18 -36.14 -19.13
N PHE A 526 0.28 -35.24 -19.50
CA PHE A 526 -1.15 -35.38 -19.20
C PHE A 526 -1.78 -36.59 -19.91
N SER A 527 -1.54 -36.76 -21.22
CA SER A 527 -2.06 -37.90 -21.96
C SER A 527 -1.50 -39.25 -21.48
N THR A 528 -0.26 -39.28 -20.96
CA THR A 528 0.32 -40.47 -20.32
C THR A 528 -0.48 -40.88 -19.07
N GLN A 529 -0.85 -39.91 -18.22
CA GLN A 529 -1.70 -40.17 -17.05
C GLN A 529 -3.09 -40.66 -17.45
N GLN A 530 -3.67 -40.09 -18.51
CA GLN A 530 -4.95 -40.55 -19.06
C GLN A 530 -4.88 -41.98 -19.56
N LEU A 531 -3.75 -42.41 -20.16
CA LEU A 531 -3.56 -43.79 -20.60
C LEU A 531 -3.44 -44.79 -19.46
N GLU A 532 -2.68 -44.46 -18.42
CA GLU A 532 -2.55 -45.31 -17.22
C GLU A 532 -3.92 -45.59 -16.58
N THR A 533 -4.85 -44.64 -16.70
CA THR A 533 -6.19 -44.70 -16.12
C THR A 533 -7.29 -44.69 -17.19
N LYS A 534 -7.02 -45.23 -18.39
CA LYS A 534 -7.90 -45.12 -19.58
C LYS A 534 -9.39 -45.38 -19.31
N ARG A 535 -9.71 -46.46 -18.58
CA ARG A 535 -11.10 -46.82 -18.25
C ARG A 535 -11.76 -45.79 -17.34
N LEU A 536 -11.01 -45.26 -16.38
CA LEU A 536 -11.49 -44.24 -15.45
C LEU A 536 -11.68 -42.90 -16.17
N THR A 537 -10.72 -42.49 -17.01
CA THR A 537 -10.82 -41.28 -17.84
C THR A 537 -12.09 -41.33 -18.71
N ALA A 538 -12.31 -42.44 -19.43
CA ALA A 538 -13.51 -42.61 -20.25
C ALA A 538 -14.80 -42.62 -19.42
N ALA A 539 -14.80 -43.22 -18.23
CA ALA A 539 -15.94 -43.20 -17.31
C ALA A 539 -16.23 -41.78 -16.78
N GLN A 540 -15.19 -41.00 -16.49
CA GLN A 540 -15.28 -39.62 -16.04
C GLN A 540 -15.80 -38.70 -17.16
N ASP A 541 -15.29 -38.85 -18.38
CA ASP A 541 -15.75 -38.11 -19.56
C ASP A 541 -17.21 -38.45 -19.90
N LEU A 542 -17.58 -39.72 -19.83
CA LEU A 542 -18.98 -40.13 -19.99
C LEU A 542 -19.86 -39.55 -18.89
N ALA A 543 -19.42 -39.60 -17.63
CA ALA A 543 -20.17 -39.02 -16.52
C ALA A 543 -20.37 -37.51 -16.71
N TRP A 544 -19.33 -36.81 -17.16
CA TRP A 544 -19.40 -35.39 -17.49
C TRP A 544 -20.40 -35.13 -18.63
N ALA A 545 -20.35 -35.92 -19.72
CA ALA A 545 -21.26 -35.77 -20.84
C ALA A 545 -22.72 -36.04 -20.46
N LEU A 546 -22.97 -37.04 -19.61
CA LEU A 546 -24.31 -37.38 -19.13
C LEU A 546 -24.85 -36.34 -18.14
N ILE A 547 -24.03 -35.82 -17.24
CA ILE A 547 -24.42 -34.74 -16.31
C ILE A 547 -24.75 -33.45 -17.07
N ASN A 548 -24.03 -33.15 -18.14
CA ASN A 548 -24.29 -31.99 -18.99
C ASN A 548 -25.38 -32.23 -20.05
N ASN A 549 -26.03 -33.40 -20.04
CA ASN A 549 -27.13 -33.72 -20.95
C ASN A 549 -28.45 -33.07 -20.46
N PRO A 550 -29.29 -32.52 -21.35
CA PRO A 550 -30.62 -32.02 -20.96
C PRO A 550 -31.47 -33.04 -20.18
N ALA A 551 -31.33 -34.34 -20.45
CA ALA A 551 -32.05 -35.38 -19.71
C ALA A 551 -31.67 -35.46 -18.22
N PHE A 552 -30.48 -34.98 -17.83
CA PHE A 552 -30.05 -34.89 -16.43
C PHE A 552 -30.51 -33.57 -15.79
N LEU A 553 -30.48 -32.48 -16.55
CA LEU A 553 -30.77 -31.13 -16.05
C LEU A 553 -32.25 -30.87 -15.84
N PHE A 554 -33.11 -31.55 -16.58
CA PHE A 554 -34.55 -31.34 -16.56
C PHE A 554 -35.27 -32.57 -16.01
N ASN A 555 -36.16 -32.34 -15.04
CA ASN A 555 -37.17 -33.32 -14.68
C ASN A 555 -38.17 -33.46 -15.84
N HIS A 556 -38.50 -34.71 -16.15
CA HIS A 556 -39.56 -35.10 -17.08
C HIS A 556 -40.54 -36.06 -16.40
#